data_AF-A0A0R2UEQ5-F1
#
_entry.id   AF-A0A0R2UEQ5-F1
#
_cell.length_a   1.000
_cell.length_b   1.000
_cell.length_c   1.000
_cell.angle_alpha   90.00
_cell.angle_beta   90.00
_cell.angle_gamma   90.00
#
_symmetry.space_group_name_H-M   'P 1'
#
loop_
_entity.id
_entity.type
_entity.pdbx_description
1 polymer ?
#
loop_
_entity_poly.entity_id
_entity_poly.type
_entity_poly.pdbx_seq_one_letter_code
_entity_poly.pdbx_strand_id
1 'polypeptide(L)' 'MTKEELVELFSNLHPEDSTGQMIGEVHLADGRVMKTDSLRVDMDGGRIIISEKHSSMHEATKKNWIQELIFYRNKKRRSA' A
#
# COMPACT_ATOMS: atom_id res chain seq x y z
N MET A 1 -9.29 8.27 -10.91
CA MET A 1 -9.30 6.86 -10.50
C MET A 1 -10.22 6.71 -9.31
N THR A 2 -11.29 5.94 -9.48
CA THR A 2 -12.22 5.55 -8.43
C THR A 2 -11.67 4.34 -7.66
N LYS A 3 -12.33 3.95 -6.57
CA LYS A 3 -11.94 2.74 -5.81
C LYS A 3 -12.22 1.48 -6.64
N GLU A 4 -13.33 1.51 -7.36
CA GLU A 4 -13.80 0.44 -8.23
C GLU A 4 -12.80 0.18 -9.37
N GLU A 5 -12.35 1.25 -10.04
CA GLU A 5 -11.32 1.18 -11.10
C GLU A 5 -9.99 0.62 -10.56
N LEU A 6 -9.57 1.01 -9.35
CA LEU A 6 -8.34 0.51 -8.74
C LEU A 6 -8.43 -0.99 -8.44
N VAL A 7 -9.56 -1.46 -7.93
CA VAL A 7 -9.81 -2.89 -7.67
C VAL A 7 -9.82 -3.69 -8.97
N GLU A 8 -10.42 -3.16 -10.03
CA GLU A 8 -10.43 -3.79 -11.35
C GLU A 8 -9.02 -3.99 -11.90
N LEU A 9 -8.16 -2.97 -11.81
CA LEU A 9 -6.76 -3.08 -12.24
C LEU A 9 -5.99 -4.14 -11.45
N PHE A 10 -6.09 -4.15 -10.12
CA PHE A 10 -5.38 -5.13 -9.29
C PHE A 10 -5.89 -6.57 -9.46
N SER A 11 -7.19 -6.74 -9.74
CA SER A 11 -7.79 -8.07 -9.91
C SER A 11 -7.42 -8.71 -11.25
N ASN A 12 -6.97 -7.92 -12.22
CA ASN A 12 -6.63 -8.35 -13.57
C ASN A 12 -5.14 -8.17 -13.90
N LEU A 13 -4.26 -8.11 -12.88
CA LEU A 13 -2.81 -8.04 -13.10
C LEU A 13 -2.33 -9.27 -13.88
N HIS A 14 -1.50 -9.01 -14.89
CA HIS A 14 -0.78 -10.07 -15.56
C HIS A 14 0.21 -10.77 -14.60
N PRO A 15 0.54 -12.05 -14.80
CA PRO A 15 1.48 -12.77 -13.94
C PRO A 15 2.84 -12.06 -13.81
N GLU A 16 3.35 -11.46 -14.88
CA GLU A 16 4.57 -10.67 -14.89
C GLU A 16 4.52 -9.45 -13.95
N ASP A 17 3.34 -8.84 -13.80
CA ASP A 17 3.12 -7.66 -12.95
C ASP A 17 2.68 -8.03 -11.52
N SER A 18 2.46 -9.32 -11.24
CA SER A 18 2.03 -9.80 -9.93
C SER A 18 3.16 -9.86 -8.88
N THR A 19 4.41 -9.63 -9.30
CA THR A 19 5.60 -9.72 -8.46
C THR A 19 6.37 -8.41 -8.44
N GLY A 20 6.89 -8.02 -7.27
CA GLY A 20 7.67 -6.79 -7.11
C GLY A 20 7.39 -6.07 -5.80
N GLN A 21 8.13 -4.99 -5.57
CA GLN A 21 7.88 -4.07 -4.45
C GLN A 21 7.11 -2.85 -4.95
N MET A 22 6.08 -2.46 -4.22
CA MET A 22 5.37 -1.21 -4.47
C MET A 22 6.14 -0.04 -3.85
N ILE A 23 6.38 1.01 -4.62
CA ILE A 23 7.01 2.26 -4.16
C ILE A 23 5.97 3.37 -4.23
N GLY A 24 5.83 4.12 -3.13
CA GLY A 24 5.07 5.36 -3.12
C GLY A 24 5.92 6.50 -3.68
N GLU A 25 5.37 7.22 -4.67
CA GLU A 25 5.99 8.39 -5.28
C GLU A 25 5.05 9.60 -5.13
N VAL A 26 5.56 10.70 -4.58
CA VAL A 26 4.82 11.95 -4.41
C VAL A 26 5.59 13.07 -5.08
N HIS A 27 5.00 13.66 -6.11
CA HIS A 27 5.52 14.83 -6.81
C HIS A 27 5.03 16.09 -6.11
N LEU A 28 5.98 16.87 -5.60
CA LEU A 28 5.70 18.13 -4.92
C LEU A 28 5.65 19.27 -5.95
N ALA A 29 4.93 20.35 -5.60
CA ALA A 29 4.75 21.50 -6.49
C ALA A 29 6.07 22.21 -6.83
N ASP A 30 7.10 22.05 -6.00
CA ASP A 30 8.44 22.60 -6.24
C ASP A 30 9.34 21.71 -7.10
N GLY A 31 8.79 20.63 -7.67
CA GLY A 31 9.50 19.69 -8.54
C GLY A 31 10.29 18.61 -7.79
N ARG A 32 10.33 18.64 -6.45
CA ARG A 32 10.91 17.53 -5.67
C ARG A 32 10.01 16.30 -5.76
N VAL A 33 10.65 15.14 -5.68
CA VAL A 33 9.96 13.85 -5.68
C VAL A 33 10.35 13.10 -4.41
N MET A 34 9.35 12.80 -3.58
CA MET A 34 9.51 11.89 -2.46
C MET A 34 9.25 10.46 -2.95
N LYS A 35 10.24 9.58 -2.83
CA LYS A 35 10.11 8.14 -3.10
C LYS A 35 10.31 7.35 -1.82
N THR A 36 9.44 6.38 -1.55
CA THR A 36 9.53 5.55 -0.35
C THR A 36 8.90 4.18 -0.54
N ASP A 37 9.45 3.16 0.12
CA ASP A 37 8.85 1.82 0.21
C ASP A 37 7.92 1.67 1.43
N SER A 38 7.68 2.76 2.16
CA SER A 38 6.70 2.84 3.23
C SER A 38 5.37 3.41 2.73
N LEU A 39 4.54 2.51 2.22
CA LEU A 39 3.22 2.77 1.64
C LEU A 39 2.20 1.80 2.27
N ARG A 40 1.04 2.34 2.68
CA ARG A 40 -0.08 1.53 3.18
C ARG A 40 -1.40 2.08 2.69
N VAL A 41 -2.29 1.21 2.25
CA VAL A 41 -3.70 1.52 1.99
C VAL A 41 -4.49 1.17 3.25
N ASP A 42 -4.99 2.19 3.95
CA ASP A 42 -5.87 2.04 5.10
C ASP A 42 -7.32 1.98 4.62
N MET A 43 -7.87 0.76 4.65
CA MET A 43 -9.19 0.44 4.11
C MET A 43 -10.34 0.99 4.96
N ASP A 44 -10.17 1.06 6.28
CA ASP A 44 -11.21 1.54 7.20
C ASP A 44 -11.33 3.07 7.14
N GLY A 45 -10.18 3.76 7.05
CA GLY A 45 -10.13 5.21 6.94
C GLY A 45 -10.28 5.75 5.52
N GLY A 46 -10.18 4.91 4.49
CA GLY A 46 -10.14 5.34 3.09
C GLY A 46 -8.93 6.21 2.75
N ARG A 47 -7.76 5.89 3.31
CA ARG A 47 -6.53 6.70 3.20
C ARG A 47 -5.40 5.93 2.52
N ILE A 48 -4.54 6.64 1.81
CA ILE A 48 -3.22 6.13 1.41
C ILE A 48 -2.19 6.86 2.28
N ILE A 49 -1.40 6.10 3.04
CA ILE A 49 -0.36 6.61 3.92
C ILE A 49 0.99 6.35 3.28
N ILE A 50 1.74 7.43 3.04
CA ILE A 50 3.07 7.41 2.45
C ILE A 50 4.01 8.11 3.43
N SER A 51 5.07 7.42 3.87
CA SER A 51 6.00 7.96 4.87
C SER A 51 7.42 8.03 4.33
N GLU A 52 8.04 9.20 4.40
CA GLU A 52 9.45 9.37 4.05
C GLU A 52 10.36 8.51 4.94
N LYS A 53 11.51 8.05 4.40
CA LYS A 53 12.49 7.21 5.11
C LYS A 53 12.90 7.75 6.49
N HIS A 54 13.01 9.07 6.62
CA HIS A 54 13.44 9.72 7.86
C HIS A 54 12.28 10.06 8.81
N SER A 55 11.03 9.77 8.42
CA SER A 55 9.86 9.96 9.27
C SER A 55 9.80 8.88 10.35
N SER A 56 9.39 9.26 11.55
CA SER A 56 9.02 8.30 12.62
C SER A 56 7.90 7.35 12.18
N MET A 57 7.13 7.72 11.17
CA MET A 57 6.05 6.92 10.60
C MET A 57 6.52 5.85 9.60
N HIS A 58 7.78 5.88 9.16
CA HIS A 58 8.29 4.95 8.15
C HIS A 58 8.17 3.49 8.58
N GLU A 59 8.75 3.15 9.73
CA GLU A 59 8.73 1.80 10.28
C GLU A 59 7.35 1.43 10.84
N ALA A 60 6.63 2.40 11.40
CA ALA A 60 5.28 2.17 11.93
C ALA A 60 4.31 1.75 10.81
N THR A 61 4.33 2.47 9.68
CA THR A 61 3.51 2.15 8.50
C THR A 61 3.87 0.77 7.95
N LYS A 62 5.16 0.43 7.90
CA LYS A 62 5.64 -0.91 7.50
C LYS A 62 5.12 -2.02 8.41
N LYS A 63 5.25 -1.87 9.72
CA LYS A 63 4.79 -2.87 10.68
C LYS A 63 3.28 -3.05 10.62
N ASN A 64 2.53 -1.96 10.49
CA ASN A 64 1.07 -2.02 10.48
C ASN A 64 0.51 -2.73 9.25
N TRP A 65 1.07 -2.50 8.05
CA TRP A 65 0.57 -3.23 6.85
C TRP A 65 0.82 -4.74 6.97
N ILE A 66 1.96 -5.15 7.53
CA ILE A 66 2.27 -6.57 7.75
C ILE A 66 1.22 -7.20 8.67
N GLN A 67 0.87 -6.50 9.75
CA GLN A 67 -0.15 -6.96 10.68
C GLN A 67 -1.52 -7.08 10.01
N GLU A 68 -1.97 -6.05 9.28
CA GLU A 68 -3.24 -6.07 8.53
C GLU A 68 -3.29 -7.25 7.55
N LEU A 69 -2.20 -7.51 6.83
CA LEU A 69 -2.11 -8.63 5.92
C LEU A 69 -2.21 -9.98 6.64
N ILE A 70 -1.56 -10.13 7.81
CA ILE A 70 -1.66 -11.32 8.64
C ILE A 70 -3.11 -11.52 9.11
N PHE A 71 -3.76 -10.45 9.61
CA PHE A 71 -5.16 -10.51 10.04
C PHE A 71 -6.09 -10.94 8.90
N TYR A 72 -5.95 -10.35 7.71
CA TYR A 72 -6.74 -10.71 6.55
C TYR A 72 -6.53 -12.17 6.13
N ARG A 73 -5.28 -12.63 6.03
CA ARG A 73 -4.95 -14.03 5.69
C ARG A 73 -5.52 -15.02 6.71
N ASN A 74 -5.45 -14.70 7.99
CA ASN A 74 -6.01 -15.53 9.06
C ASN A 74 -7.55 -15.58 9.01
N LYS A 75 -8.21 -14.46 8.72
CA LYS A 75 -9.66 -14.41 8.52
C LYS A 75 -10.06 -15.32 7.34
N LYS A 76 -9.40 -15.19 6.19
CA LYS A 76 -9.67 -16.01 5.00
C LYS A 76 -9.53 -17.51 5.28
N ARG A 77 -8.50 -17.92 6.05
CA ARG A 77 -8.30 -19.32 6.45
C ARG A 77 -9.38 -19.89 7.36
N ARG A 78 -10.01 -19.06 8.21
CA ARG A 78 -11.09 -19.49 9.11
C ARG A 78 -12.45 -19.58 8.40
N SER A 79 -12.58 -18.95 7.25
CA SER A 79 -13.81 -18.89 6.45
C SER A 79 -13.82 -19.89 5.29
N ALA A 80 -12.75 -20.67 5.11
CA ALA A 80 -12.59 -21.73 4.11
C ALA A 80 -12.64 -23.09 4.81
#